data_AF-A0AAV8E0T0-F1
#
_entry.id   AF-A0AAV8E0T0-F1
#
_cell.length_a   1.000
_cell.length_b   1.000
_cell.length_c   1.000
_cell.angle_alpha   90.00
_cell.angle_beta   90.00
_cell.angle_gamma   90.00
#
_symmetry.space_group_name_H-M   'P 1'
#
loop_
_entity.id
_entity.type
_entity.pdbx_description
1 polymer ?
#
loop_
_entity_poly.entity_id
_entity_poly.type
_entity_poly.pdbx_seq_one_letter_code
_entity_poly.pdbx_strand_id
1 'polypeptide(L)'
;MPCLTLSTNVNLDGVDTSAILAEATRVVADVIDKPQNYVMVVLKGSVPICFGGTEQPAAYGELVSIGGVDPVTNKKISSGIATILSKKLSIPKSRFFLLFFDTKASTYFFFLVTVLVLIHSGLCTNCVKKSHIKNGDTNN
;
A
#
# COMPACT_ATOMS: atom_id res chain seq x y z
N MET A 1 -1.24 -10.65 -13.01
CA MET A 1 -1.17 -9.18 -12.85
C MET A 1 -1.36 -8.83 -11.39
N PRO A 2 -0.38 -9.16 -10.52
CA PRO A 2 -0.46 -8.80 -9.11
C PRO A 2 -0.11 -7.32 -8.88
N CYS A 3 -0.84 -6.68 -7.98
CA CYS A 3 -0.57 -5.34 -7.50
C CYS A 3 -0.41 -5.38 -5.97
N LEU A 4 0.78 -5.06 -5.49
CA LEU A 4 1.09 -4.92 -4.07
C LEU A 4 1.11 -3.44 -3.67
N THR A 5 0.22 -3.03 -2.79
CA THR A 5 0.29 -1.70 -2.15
C THR A 5 0.81 -1.86 -0.73
N LEU A 6 1.87 -1.14 -0.38
CA LEU A 6 2.44 -1.06 0.96
C LEU A 6 2.27 0.35 1.50
N SER A 7 1.78 0.45 2.73
CA SER A 7 1.66 1.71 3.46
C SER A 7 2.35 1.58 4.82
N THR A 8 3.10 2.59 5.22
CA THR A 8 3.81 2.63 6.50
C THR A 8 3.80 4.03 7.10
N ASN A 9 3.87 4.11 8.43
CA ASN A 9 4.10 5.35 9.17
C ASN A 9 5.57 5.80 9.20
N VAL A 10 6.49 4.99 8.69
CA VAL A 10 7.90 5.36 8.56
C VAL A 10 8.05 6.43 7.48
N ASN A 11 8.82 7.48 7.77
CA ASN A 11 9.24 8.44 6.76
C ASN A 11 10.28 7.78 5.83
N LEU A 12 10.07 7.93 4.52
CA LEU A 12 10.92 7.34 3.48
C LEU A 12 12.01 8.29 2.97
N ASP A 13 12.11 9.50 3.53
CA ASP A 13 13.20 10.44 3.21
C ASP A 13 14.56 9.81 3.52
N GLY A 14 15.45 9.77 2.52
CA GLY A 14 16.77 9.14 2.64
C GLY A 14 16.76 7.61 2.62
N VAL A 15 15.61 6.96 2.47
CA VAL A 15 15.51 5.52 2.27
C VAL A 15 15.67 5.17 0.79
N ASP A 16 16.42 4.11 0.49
CA ASP A 16 16.48 3.52 -0.85
C ASP A 16 15.16 2.79 -1.19
N THR A 17 14.17 3.59 -1.61
CA THR A 17 12.85 3.09 -2.00
C THR A 17 12.92 2.20 -3.24
N SER A 18 13.85 2.47 -4.16
CA SER A 18 14.05 1.66 -5.37
C SER A 18 14.46 0.23 -5.03
N ALA A 19 15.35 0.03 -4.06
CA ALA A 19 15.69 -1.31 -3.60
C ALA A 19 14.50 -2.04 -2.96
N ILE A 20 13.67 -1.34 -2.17
CA ILE A 20 12.47 -1.93 -1.57
C ILE A 20 11.50 -2.38 -2.66
N LEU A 21 11.24 -1.52 -3.65
CA LEU A 21 10.33 -1.80 -4.76
C LEU A 21 10.84 -2.97 -5.61
N ALA A 22 12.15 -3.02 -5.91
CA ALA A 22 12.74 -4.11 -6.69
C ALA A 22 12.70 -5.45 -5.95
N GLU A 23 13.06 -5.48 -4.66
CA GLU A 23 13.01 -6.71 -3.85
C GLU A 23 11.57 -7.21 -3.68
N ALA A 24 10.61 -6.31 -3.41
CA ALA A 24 9.20 -6.67 -3.29
C ALA A 24 8.62 -7.21 -4.61
N THR A 25 8.98 -6.58 -5.74
CA THR A 25 8.57 -7.03 -7.08
C THR A 25 9.05 -8.45 -7.33
N ARG A 26 10.32 -8.75 -7.02
CA ARG A 26 10.90 -10.08 -7.16
C ARG A 26 10.20 -11.10 -6.26
N VAL A 27 10.00 -10.80 -4.97
CA VAL A 27 9.29 -11.70 -4.05
C VAL A 27 7.91 -12.07 -4.57
N VAL A 28 7.14 -11.09 -5.03
CA VAL A 28 5.78 -11.32 -5.55
C VAL A 28 5.82 -12.13 -6.85
N ALA A 29 6.70 -11.77 -7.78
CA ALA A 29 6.85 -12.47 -9.06
C ALA A 29 7.24 -13.95 -8.87
N ASP A 30 8.28 -14.19 -8.08
CA ASP A 30 8.84 -15.53 -7.84
C ASP A 30 7.84 -16.45 -7.12
N VAL A 31 7.02 -15.89 -6.22
CA VAL A 31 6.10 -16.68 -5.40
C VAL A 31 4.75 -16.92 -6.08
N ILE A 32 4.22 -15.95 -6.85
CA ILE A 32 2.96 -16.11 -7.61
C ILE A 32 3.21 -16.80 -8.97
N ASP A 33 4.46 -16.96 -9.38
CA ASP A 33 4.86 -17.49 -10.68
C ASP A 33 4.27 -16.65 -11.83
N LYS A 34 4.48 -15.34 -11.73
CA LYS A 34 4.11 -14.37 -12.78
C LYS A 34 5.33 -13.57 -13.21
N PRO A 35 5.50 -13.29 -14.51
CA PRO A 35 6.62 -12.48 -14.96
C PRO A 35 6.65 -11.11 -14.30
N GLN A 36 7.84 -10.62 -13.95
CA GLN A 36 8.02 -9.36 -13.20
C GLN A 36 7.40 -8.15 -13.90
N ASN A 37 7.35 -8.13 -15.23
CA ASN A 37 6.73 -7.05 -16.01
C ASN A 37 5.21 -6.93 -15.84
N TYR A 38 4.56 -7.90 -15.19
CA TYR A 38 3.14 -7.84 -14.82
C TYR A 38 2.90 -7.53 -13.33
N VAL A 39 3.97 -7.30 -12.56
CA VAL A 39 3.91 -7.02 -11.13
C VAL A 39 4.01 -5.52 -10.92
N MET A 40 3.04 -4.96 -10.20
CA MET A 40 3.05 -3.56 -9.77
C MET A 40 3.26 -3.51 -8.26
N VAL A 41 4.15 -2.63 -7.79
CA VAL A 41 4.36 -2.36 -6.37
C VAL A 41 4.24 -0.86 -6.12
N VAL A 42 3.45 -0.51 -5.12
CA VAL A 42 3.27 0.87 -4.64
C VAL A 42 3.75 0.93 -3.20
N LEU A 43 4.61 1.90 -2.87
CA LEU A 43 5.09 2.14 -1.52
C LEU A 43 4.68 3.55 -1.07
N LYS A 44 3.95 3.63 0.03
CA LYS A 44 3.47 4.87 0.65
C LYS A 44 4.10 5.02 2.04
N GLY A 45 4.92 6.05 2.21
CA GLY A 45 5.49 6.44 3.50
C GLY A 45 4.65 7.48 4.22
N SER A 46 5.02 7.77 5.47
CA SER A 46 4.44 8.86 6.26
C SER A 46 2.91 8.80 6.37
N VAL A 47 2.32 7.60 6.30
CA VAL A 47 0.89 7.36 6.48
C VAL A 47 0.61 7.17 7.97
N PRO A 48 -0.31 7.92 8.61
CA PRO A 48 -0.67 7.69 10.01
C PRO A 48 -1.16 6.24 10.22
N ILE A 49 -0.44 5.49 11.06
CA ILE A 49 -0.78 4.11 11.43
C ILE A 49 -0.63 3.95 12.93
N CYS A 50 -1.67 3.44 13.58
CA CYS A 50 -1.66 3.00 14.97
C CYS A 50 -1.88 1.49 15.00
N PHE A 51 -0.96 0.75 15.64
CA PHE A 51 -1.04 -0.70 15.81
C PHE A 51 -0.90 -1.05 17.28
N GLY A 52 -1.92 -1.72 17.83
CA GLY A 52 -1.99 -2.05 19.25
C GLY A 52 -1.97 -0.81 20.15
N GLY A 53 -2.60 0.30 19.73
CA GLY A 53 -2.66 1.54 20.51
C GLY A 53 -1.39 2.40 20.48
N THR A 54 -0.39 2.06 19.64
CA THR A 54 0.87 2.81 19.52
C THR A 54 1.20 3.15 18.07
N GLU A 55 1.84 4.30 17.86
CA GLU A 55 2.32 4.79 16.57
C GLU A 55 3.77 4.36 16.26
N GLN A 56 4.28 3.35 16.99
CA GLN A 56 5.58 2.75 16.68
C GLN A 56 5.60 2.17 15.25
N PRO A 57 6.77 2.03 14.60
CA PRO A 57 6.89 1.60 13.21
C PRO A 57 6.01 0.39 12.90
N ALA A 58 5.15 0.56 11.90
CA ALA A 58 4.17 -0.42 11.47
C ALA A 58 3.91 -0.28 9.97
N ALA A 59 3.42 -1.36 9.38
CA ALA A 59 3.05 -1.39 7.98
C ALA A 59 1.76 -2.16 7.76
N TYR A 60 1.06 -1.76 6.70
CA TYR A 60 -0.11 -2.45 6.18
C TYR A 60 0.08 -2.65 4.69
N GLY A 61 -0.25 -3.83 4.20
CA GLY A 61 -0.14 -4.18 2.80
C GLY A 61 -1.43 -4.76 2.25
N GLU A 62 -1.63 -4.56 0.96
CA GLU A 62 -2.72 -5.15 0.19
C GLU A 62 -2.14 -5.76 -1.09
N LEU A 63 -2.42 -7.03 -1.33
CA LEU A 63 -2.05 -7.72 -2.54
C LEU A 63 -3.30 -8.13 -3.31
N VAL A 64 -3.44 -7.58 -4.49
CA VAL A 64 -4.57 -7.84 -5.39
C VAL A 64 -4.02 -8.63 -6.60
N SER A 65 -4.50 -9.84 -6.85
CA SER A 65 -4.06 -10.66 -8.00
C SER A 65 -5.20 -11.41 -8.71
N ILE A 66 -5.05 -11.61 -10.02
CA ILE A 66 -5.87 -12.55 -10.80
C ILE A 66 -5.33 -13.95 -10.56
N GLY A 67 -5.90 -14.66 -9.60
CA GLY A 67 -5.42 -15.98 -9.19
C GLY A 67 -4.00 -15.95 -8.59
N GLY A 68 -3.50 -17.13 -8.24
CA GLY A 68 -2.18 -17.30 -7.63
C GLY A 68 -2.10 -16.77 -6.19
N VAL A 69 -3.25 -16.70 -5.51
CA VAL A 69 -3.37 -16.33 -4.10
C VAL A 69 -4.05 -17.48 -3.38
N ASP A 70 -3.34 -18.09 -2.44
CA ASP A 70 -3.79 -19.25 -1.67
C ASP A 70 -3.06 -19.28 -0.31
N PRO A 71 -3.50 -20.07 0.69
CA PRO A 71 -2.89 -20.04 2.02
C PRO A 71 -1.38 -20.33 2.07
N VAL A 72 -0.84 -21.14 1.15
CA VAL A 72 0.59 -21.45 1.11
C VAL A 72 1.37 -20.29 0.50
N THR A 73 0.89 -19.78 -0.63
CA THR A 73 1.49 -18.64 -1.34
C THR A 73 1.44 -17.37 -0.50
N ASN A 74 0.32 -17.12 0.18
CA ASN A 74 0.11 -15.95 1.05
C ASN A 74 1.10 -15.93 2.22
N LYS A 75 1.39 -17.08 2.83
CA LYS A 75 2.40 -17.19 3.89
C LYS A 75 3.79 -16.86 3.38
N LYS A 76 4.16 -17.36 2.20
CA LYS A 76 5.48 -17.07 1.57
C LYS A 76 5.63 -15.58 1.26
N ILE A 77 4.62 -14.97 0.64
CA ILE A 77 4.64 -13.53 0.32
C ILE A 77 4.71 -12.71 1.61
N SER A 78 3.83 -12.99 2.58
CA SER A 78 3.82 -12.26 3.86
C SER A 78 5.18 -12.31 4.55
N SER A 79 5.81 -13.49 4.60
CA SER A 79 7.15 -13.65 5.18
C SER A 79 8.24 -12.89 4.42
N GLY A 80 8.20 -12.94 3.09
CA GLY A 80 9.13 -12.23 2.21
C GLY A 80 9.04 -10.71 2.39
N ILE A 81 7.81 -10.17 2.30
CA ILE A 81 7.56 -8.74 2.48
C ILE A 81 7.90 -8.28 3.91
N ALA A 82 7.51 -9.04 4.94
CA ALA A 82 7.87 -8.73 6.32
C ALA A 82 9.39 -8.67 6.53
N THR A 83 10.14 -9.52 5.82
CA THR A 83 11.61 -9.52 5.86
C THR A 83 12.21 -8.29 5.20
N ILE A 84 11.66 -7.85 4.06
CA ILE A 84 12.08 -6.61 3.40
C ILE A 84 11.81 -5.40 4.30
N LEU A 85 10.60 -5.28 4.84
CA LEU A 85 10.20 -4.19 5.72
C LEU A 85 11.06 -4.14 7.00
N SER A 86 11.35 -5.30 7.58
CA SER A 86 12.21 -5.39 8.76
C SER A 86 13.65 -4.98 8.48
N LYS A 87 14.22 -5.35 7.32
CA LYS A 87 15.60 -5.03 6.96
C LYS A 87 15.79 -3.59 6.50
N LYS A 88 14.84 -3.05 5.74
CA LYS A 88 14.98 -1.77 5.05
C LYS A 88 14.35 -0.61 5.80
N LEU A 89 13.30 -0.87 6.58
CA LEU A 89 12.52 0.15 7.30
C LEU A 89 12.50 -0.06 8.82
N SER A 90 13.22 -1.07 9.33
CA SER A 90 13.24 -1.42 10.76
C SER A 90 11.86 -1.69 11.37
N ILE A 91 10.90 -2.12 10.56
CA ILE A 91 9.54 -2.45 11.01
C ILE A 91 9.53 -3.88 11.57
N PRO A 92 9.12 -4.10 12.83
CA PRO A 92 9.02 -5.45 13.37
C PRO A 92 8.04 -6.31 12.57
N LYS A 93 8.41 -7.57 12.28
CA LYS A 93 7.54 -8.52 11.54
C LYS A 93 6.17 -8.74 12.21
N SER A 94 6.08 -8.53 13.52
CA SER A 94 4.83 -8.62 14.30
C SER A 94 3.90 -7.41 14.14
N ARG A 95 4.38 -6.30 13.57
CA ARG A 95 3.63 -5.04 13.34
C ARG A 95 3.34 -4.83 11.85
N PHE A 96 3.10 -5.91 11.13
CA PHE A 96 2.79 -5.91 9.71
C PHE A 96 1.60 -6.83 9.43
N PHE A 97 0.61 -6.31 8.70
CA PHE A 97 -0.48 -7.10 8.13
C PHE A 97 -0.47 -7.00 6.61
N LEU A 98 -0.78 -8.11 5.94
CA LEU A 98 -0.94 -8.17 4.49
C LEU A 98 -2.30 -8.80 4.18
N LEU A 99 -3.17 -8.01 3.56
CA LEU A 99 -4.46 -8.46 3.05
C LEU A 99 -4.30 -8.97 1.62
N PHE A 100 -4.98 -10.06 1.30
CA PHE A 100 -4.92 -10.71 -0.01
C PHE A 100 -6.30 -10.70 -0.64
N PHE A 101 -6.38 -10.21 -1.88
CA PHE A 101 -7.58 -10.21 -2.69
C PHE A 101 -7.35 -11.05 -3.94
N ASP A 102 -7.99 -12.21 -3.97
CA ASP A 102 -8.14 -12.97 -5.20
C ASP A 102 -9.34 -12.45 -5.97
N THR A 103 -9.12 -12.13 -7.23
CA THR A 103 -10.08 -11.41 -8.06
C THR A 103 -10.19 -12.10 -9.41
N LYS A 104 -11.42 -12.17 -9.94
CA LYS A 104 -11.67 -12.77 -11.26
C LYS A 104 -11.30 -11.78 -12.35
N ALA A 105 -10.77 -12.27 -13.46
CA ALA A 105 -10.41 -11.44 -14.62
C ALA A 105 -11.57 -10.55 -15.10
N SER A 106 -12.81 -11.03 -15.02
CA SER A 106 -14.02 -10.26 -15.35
C SER A 106 -14.27 -9.08 -14.39
N THR A 107 -13.96 -9.23 -13.11
CA THR A 107 -14.10 -8.18 -12.09
C THR A 107 -13.02 -7.11 -12.23
N TYR A 108 -11.80 -7.49 -12.62
CA TYR A 108 -10.72 -6.53 -12.87
C TYR A 108 -11.02 -5.57 -14.01
N PHE A 109 -11.61 -6.08 -15.09
CA PHE A 109 -11.99 -5.23 -16.22
C PHE A 109 -12.99 -4.15 -15.78
N PHE A 110 -13.95 -4.50 -14.93
CA PHE A 110 -14.88 -3.55 -14.35
C PHE A 110 -14.18 -2.53 -13.44
N PHE A 111 -13.31 -2.98 -12.53
CA PHE A 111 -12.57 -2.09 -11.62
C PHE A 111 -11.66 -1.09 -12.37
N LEU A 112 -10.95 -1.55 -13.40
CA LEU A 112 -10.11 -0.68 -14.24
C LEU A 112 -10.93 0.37 -14.99
N VAL A 113 -12.07 -0.01 -15.56
CA VAL A 113 -12.97 0.92 -16.26
C VAL A 113 -13.57 1.93 -15.28
N THR A 114 -14.04 1.50 -14.11
CA THR A 114 -14.60 2.40 -13.09
C THR A 114 -13.56 3.35 -12.52
N VAL A 115 -12.35 2.88 -12.18
CA VAL A 115 -11.27 3.75 -11.69
C VAL A 115 -10.82 4.74 -12.78
N LEU A 116 -10.74 4.31 -14.04
CA LEU A 116 -10.42 5.22 -15.15
C LEU A 116 -11.50 6.29 -15.34
N VAL A 117 -12.78 5.93 -15.23
CA VAL A 117 -13.92 6.86 -15.27
C VAL A 117 -13.93 7.80 -14.07
N LEU A 118 -13.56 7.34 -12.88
CA LEU A 118 -13.46 8.20 -11.69
C LEU A 118 -12.27 9.17 -11.75
N ILE A 119 -11.14 8.74 -12.32
CA ILE A 119 -9.97 9.60 -12.54
C ILE A 119 -10.26 10.63 -13.64
N HIS A 120 -10.98 10.25 -14.71
CA HIS A 120 -11.37 11.18 -15.78
C HIS A 120 -12.55 12.07 -15.42
N SER A 121 -13.43 11.66 -14.50
CA SER A 121 -14.60 12.46 -14.11
C SER A 121 -14.30 13.54 -13.07
N GLY A 122 -13.05 13.68 -12.62
CA GLY A 122 -12.58 14.87 -11.91
C GLY A 122 -13.48 15.29 -10.76
N LEU A 123 -13.93 14.34 -9.92
CA LEU A 123 -14.62 14.67 -8.67
C LEU A 123 -13.62 15.32 -7.71
N CYS A 124 -13.47 16.62 -7.91
CA CYS A 124 -12.75 17.61 -7.13
C CYS A 124 -13.05 17.43 -5.64
N THR A 125 -12.08 16.97 -4.85
CA THR A 125 -12.09 17.06 -3.38
C THR A 125 -11.78 18.47 -2.86
N ASN A 126 -11.82 19.50 -3.69
CA ASN A 126 -11.58 20.90 -3.29
C ASN A 126 -12.85 21.62 -2.80
N CYS A 127 -13.51 21.07 -1.77
CA CYS A 127 -14.52 21.82 -1.02
C CYS A 127 -14.54 21.47 0.48
N VAL A 128 -13.37 21.40 1.13
CA VAL A 128 -13.25 21.41 2.60
C VAL A 128 -12.10 22.32 3.04
N LYS A 129 -12.12 23.58 2.58
CA LYS A 129 -11.26 24.64 3.12
C LYS A 129 -11.89 26.02 2.95
N LYS A 130 -13.06 26.21 3.57
CA LYS A 130 -13.59 27.55 3.89
C LYS A 130 -14.66 27.51 4.99
N SER A 131 -14.30 27.01 6.16
CA SER A 131 -15.00 27.31 7.42
C SER A 131 -13.98 27.20 8.55
N HIS A 132 -13.96 28.18 9.46
CA HIS A 132 -12.87 28.53 10.40
C HIS A 132 -11.70 29.23 9.68
N ILE A 133 -11.59 30.55 9.65
CA ILE A 133 -11.38 31.44 10.81
C ILE A 133 -12.12 32.78 10.58
N LYS A 134 -13.13 33.07 11.42
CA LYS A 134 -13.51 34.44 11.82
C LYS A 134 -13.99 34.36 13.28
N ASN A 135 -13.03 34.47 14.20
CA ASN A 135 -13.18 35.11 15.51
C ASN A 135 -12.05 36.14 15.50
N GLY A 136 -12.24 37.44 15.67
CA GLY A 136 -12.99 38.07 16.74
C GLY A 136 -11.96 38.85 17.57
N ASP A 137 -12.17 40.17 17.66
CA ASP A 137 -11.70 41.08 18.71
C ASP A 137 -10.24 41.58 18.73
N THR A 138 -10.07 42.85 18.33
CA THR A 138 -9.22 43.80 19.06
C THR A 138 -10.02 45.10 19.23
N ASN A 139 -10.65 45.22 20.40
CA ASN A 139 -10.97 46.49 21.04
C ASN A 139 -9.91 46.73 22.13
N ASN A 140 -9.53 47.99 22.27
CA ASN A 140 -8.53 48.61 23.16
C ASN A 140 -7.12 48.74 22.57
#